data_AF-A0AA36B8L3-F1
#
_entry.id   AF-A0AA36B8L3-F1
#
_cell.length_a   1.000
_cell.length_b   1.000
_cell.length_c   1.000
_cell.angle_alpha   90.00
_cell.angle_beta   90.00
_cell.angle_gamma   90.00
#
_symmetry.space_group_name_H-M   'P 1'
#
loop_
_entity.id
_entity.type
_entity.pdbx_description
1 polymer ?
#
loop_
_entity_poly.entity_id
_entity_poly.type
_entity_poly.pdbx_seq_one_letter_code
_entity_poly.pdbx_strand_id
1 'polypeptide(L)'
;MVRHLKQQNPDLEISERDILCVEIAGLCHDLGHAPFSHVSEGFINENRRTDNKWKHEDASCKMLDHLLKENPHVKEKLEPDEIAFIKDLIIGKSGNSAKPQFLYQIINNSSYNIDVDKWDYLARDSHFLGIGKSFDHERMIKMSRVIGNEICYRDKTVDNFFDMFYSRYRLHKTAYQHKTVLLFNKLLGEALKSANEHMEIFEKVDDMKKFTYFTDSILEEILRNEDNENLKEAQDKLKDIIKRSYNYKGNVFL
;
A
#
# COMPACT_ATOMS: atom_id res chain seq x y z
N MET A 1 0.53 8.31 16.63
CA MET A 1 1.65 7.51 17.21
C MET A 1 2.83 8.38 17.62
N VAL A 2 3.57 9.00 16.69
CA VAL A 2 4.82 9.74 16.99
C VAL A 2 4.69 10.82 18.08
N ARG A 3 3.59 11.59 18.08
CA ARG A 3 3.30 12.59 19.14
C ARG A 3 3.18 11.98 20.53
N HIS A 4 2.56 10.79 20.64
CA HIS A 4 2.42 10.08 21.90
C HIS A 4 3.80 9.59 22.39
N LEU A 5 4.63 9.05 21.50
CA LEU A 5 5.99 8.61 21.84
C LEU A 5 6.84 9.79 22.36
N LYS A 6 6.76 10.96 21.69
CA LYS A 6 7.39 12.19 22.17
C LYS A 6 6.95 12.58 23.59
N GLN A 7 5.65 12.51 23.87
CA GLN A 7 5.11 12.85 25.20
C GLN A 7 5.52 11.86 26.29
N GLN A 8 5.60 10.57 25.98
CA GLN A 8 5.94 9.52 26.94
C GLN A 8 7.45 9.34 27.15
N ASN A 9 8.28 9.83 26.22
CA ASN A 9 9.72 9.69 26.25
C ASN A 9 10.41 11.06 26.05
N PRO A 10 10.38 11.95 27.06
CA PRO A 10 10.93 13.30 26.96
C PRO A 10 12.43 13.34 26.66
N ASP A 11 13.16 12.28 27.05
CA ASP A 11 14.59 12.14 26.81
C ASP A 11 14.93 11.83 25.34
N LEU A 12 13.93 11.50 24.52
CA LEU A 12 14.11 11.33 23.08
C LEU A 12 13.96 12.68 22.40
N GLU A 13 14.97 13.07 21.63
CA GLU A 13 14.95 14.27 20.80
C GLU A 13 14.08 14.07 19.54
N ILE A 14 12.76 13.99 19.71
CA ILE A 14 11.79 13.99 18.61
C ILE A 14 11.41 15.44 18.30
N SER A 15 11.97 15.97 17.21
CA SER A 15 11.68 17.34 16.76
C SER A 15 10.29 17.46 16.12
N GLU A 16 9.78 18.69 15.99
CA GLU A 16 8.54 18.93 15.22
C GLU A 16 8.71 18.58 13.73
N ARG A 17 9.94 18.68 13.21
CA ARG A 17 10.26 18.26 11.84
C ARG A 17 10.19 16.74 11.68
N ASP A 18 10.61 15.96 12.68
CA ASP A 18 10.46 14.50 12.66
C ASP A 18 8.99 14.09 12.64
N ILE A 19 8.15 14.77 13.44
CA ILE A 19 6.70 14.54 13.44
C ILE A 19 6.12 14.80 12.06
N LEU A 20 6.44 15.94 11.46
CA LEU A 20 5.98 16.31 10.12
C LEU A 20 6.42 15.28 9.07
N CYS A 21 7.68 14.82 9.10
CA CYS A 21 8.17 13.80 8.19
C CYS A 21 7.42 12.48 8.32
N VAL A 22 7.12 12.04 9.55
CA VAL A 22 6.32 10.83 9.80
C VAL A 22 4.89 10.99 9.27
N GLU A 23 4.28 12.17 9.42
CA GLU A 23 2.95 12.43 8.89
C GLU A 23 2.92 12.46 7.36
N ILE A 24 3.91 13.08 6.72
CA ILE A 24 4.02 13.10 5.26
C ILE A 24 4.28 11.68 4.75
N ALA A 25 5.16 10.90 5.39
CA ALA A 25 5.38 9.51 5.02
C ALA A 25 4.09 8.68 5.13
N GLY A 26 3.32 8.84 6.21
CA GLY A 26 2.02 8.18 6.35
C GLY A 26 1.02 8.60 5.27
N LEU A 27 0.99 9.88 4.88
CA LEU A 27 0.15 10.36 3.79
C LEU A 27 0.58 9.81 2.42
N CYS A 28 1.88 9.65 2.21
CA CYS A 28 2.46 9.36 0.90
C CYS A 28 2.81 7.88 0.67
N HIS A 29 2.67 7.00 1.66
CA HIS A 29 3.14 5.61 1.57
C HIS A 29 2.50 4.80 0.43
N ASP A 30 1.27 5.14 0.05
CA ASP A 30 0.48 4.47 -0.98
C ASP A 30 0.36 5.23 -2.31
N LEU A 31 1.12 6.33 -2.50
CA LEU A 31 1.10 7.09 -3.77
C LEU A 31 1.49 6.26 -5.00
N GLY A 32 2.21 5.16 -4.79
CA GLY A 32 2.70 4.26 -5.81
C GLY A 32 1.75 3.12 -6.16
N HIS A 33 0.54 3.06 -5.60
CA HIS A 33 -0.42 2.04 -6.01
C HIS A 33 -0.92 2.28 -7.44
N ALA A 34 -0.74 1.25 -8.26
CA ALA A 34 -1.31 1.16 -9.61
C ALA A 34 -2.82 0.78 -9.52
N PRO A 35 -3.57 0.80 -10.64
CA PRO A 35 -5.00 0.50 -10.65
C PRO A 35 -5.32 -0.82 -9.94
N PHE A 36 -6.39 -0.86 -9.15
CA PHE A 36 -6.76 -2.04 -8.35
C PHE A 36 -5.66 -2.51 -7.38
N SER A 37 -4.79 -1.59 -6.94
CA SER A 37 -3.78 -1.77 -5.90
C SER A 37 -2.90 -3.01 -6.12
N HIS A 38 -2.92 -3.99 -5.20
CA HIS A 38 -2.08 -5.19 -5.29
C HIS A 38 -2.38 -6.09 -6.49
N VAL A 39 -3.54 -5.93 -7.16
CA VAL A 39 -3.84 -6.68 -8.38
C VAL A 39 -2.86 -6.31 -9.49
N SER A 40 -2.66 -5.01 -9.72
CA SER A 40 -1.69 -4.53 -10.69
C SER A 40 -0.26 -4.90 -10.29
N GLU A 41 0.10 -4.78 -9.01
CA GLU A 41 1.43 -5.17 -8.53
C GLU A 41 1.75 -6.64 -8.82
N GLY A 42 0.82 -7.56 -8.53
CA GLY A 42 0.96 -8.98 -8.84
C GLY A 42 1.10 -9.22 -10.35
N PHE A 43 0.20 -8.62 -11.14
CA PHE A 43 0.22 -8.70 -12.59
C PHE A 43 1.54 -8.21 -13.20
N ILE A 44 2.02 -7.03 -12.78
CA ILE A 44 3.27 -6.44 -13.26
C ILE A 44 4.43 -7.40 -12.96
N ASN A 45 4.53 -7.89 -11.74
CA ASN A 45 5.62 -8.79 -11.34
C ASN A 45 5.59 -10.16 -12.04
N GLU A 46 4.42 -10.68 -12.40
CA GLU A 46 4.28 -11.96 -13.11
C GLU A 46 4.59 -11.85 -14.61
N ASN A 47 4.39 -10.68 -15.21
CA ASN A 47 4.41 -10.53 -16.67
C ASN A 47 5.53 -9.61 -17.19
N ARG A 48 6.10 -8.77 -16.34
CA ARG A 48 7.26 -7.94 -16.67
C ARG A 48 8.53 -8.78 -16.57
N ARG A 49 9.28 -8.86 -17.67
CA ARG A 49 10.58 -9.58 -17.72
C ARG A 49 11.72 -8.68 -17.21
N THR A 50 11.74 -8.43 -15.90
CA THR A 50 12.83 -7.69 -15.25
C THR A 50 13.36 -8.47 -14.05
N ASP A 51 14.67 -8.36 -13.79
CA ASP A 51 15.30 -9.04 -12.65
C ASP A 51 14.83 -8.48 -11.29
N ASN A 52 14.33 -7.24 -11.28
CA ASN A 52 13.81 -6.59 -10.08
C ASN A 52 12.29 -6.66 -10.03
N LYS A 53 11.77 -7.02 -8.86
CA LYS A 53 10.33 -6.92 -8.57
C LYS A 53 9.94 -5.44 -8.45
N TRP A 54 8.85 -5.09 -9.12
CA TRP A 54 8.17 -3.82 -8.94
C TRP A 54 7.39 -3.85 -7.64
N LYS A 55 7.50 -2.79 -6.85
CA LYS A 55 6.84 -2.63 -5.55
C LYS A 55 6.17 -1.27 -5.50
N HIS A 56 4.98 -1.21 -4.92
CA HIS A 56 4.26 0.04 -4.80
C HIS A 56 5.01 1.02 -3.87
N GLU A 57 5.75 0.55 -2.86
CA GLU A 57 6.55 1.42 -1.98
C GLU A 57 7.67 2.15 -2.73
N ASP A 58 8.36 1.46 -3.65
CA ASP A 58 9.38 2.07 -4.52
C ASP A 58 8.74 3.08 -5.48
N ALA A 59 7.55 2.77 -6.00
CA ALA A 59 6.78 3.68 -6.83
C ALA A 59 6.26 4.89 -6.04
N SER A 60 5.90 4.73 -4.76
CA SER A 60 5.49 5.83 -3.87
C SER A 60 6.62 6.83 -3.68
N CYS A 61 7.84 6.35 -3.49
CA CYS A 61 9.03 7.21 -3.43
C CYS A 61 9.27 8.00 -4.73
N LYS A 62 9.12 7.36 -5.90
CA LYS A 62 9.23 8.01 -7.21
C LYS A 62 8.10 9.01 -7.45
N MET A 63 6.89 8.69 -7.04
CA MET A 63 5.73 9.58 -7.17
C MET A 63 5.87 10.78 -6.24
N LEU A 64 6.42 10.61 -5.04
CA LEU A 64 6.76 11.73 -4.16
C LEU A 64 7.79 12.67 -4.82
N ASP A 65 8.84 12.14 -5.45
CA ASP A 65 9.79 12.97 -6.21
C ASP A 65 9.12 13.74 -7.34
N HIS A 66 8.23 13.07 -8.08
CA HIS A 66 7.47 13.69 -9.14
C HIS A 66 6.56 14.81 -8.61
N LEU A 67 5.81 14.55 -7.54
CA LEU A 67 4.95 15.52 -6.88
C LEU A 67 5.74 16.77 -6.47
N LEU A 68 6.89 16.59 -5.81
CA LEU A 68 7.72 17.71 -5.36
C LEU A 68 8.33 18.48 -6.54
N LYS A 69 8.68 17.80 -7.64
CA LYS A 69 9.18 18.43 -8.86
C LYS A 69 8.11 19.30 -9.54
N GLU A 70 6.89 18.79 -9.67
CA GLU A 70 5.77 19.52 -10.30
C GLU A 70 5.19 20.61 -9.38
N ASN A 71 5.47 20.55 -8.07
CA ASN A 71 4.99 21.51 -7.08
C ASN A 71 6.15 22.16 -6.29
N PRO A 72 6.95 23.07 -6.91
CA PRO A 72 8.10 23.69 -6.26
C PRO A 72 7.78 24.38 -4.92
N HIS A 73 6.61 25.00 -4.82
CA HIS A 73 6.13 25.67 -3.60
C HIS A 73 5.92 24.72 -2.39
N VAL A 74 5.77 23.41 -2.64
CA VAL A 74 5.76 22.38 -1.59
C VAL A 74 7.18 21.93 -1.30
N LYS A 75 7.97 21.68 -2.35
CA LYS A 75 9.37 21.26 -2.24
C LYS A 75 10.22 22.24 -1.43
N GLU A 76 10.03 23.54 -1.60
CA GLU A 76 10.75 24.59 -0.86
C GLU A 76 10.50 24.56 0.66
N LYS A 77 9.50 23.80 1.15
CA LYS A 77 9.20 23.64 2.57
C LYS A 77 9.89 22.46 3.23
N LEU A 78 10.62 21.66 2.44
CA LEU A 78 11.26 20.42 2.85
C LEU A 78 12.75 20.44 2.47
N GLU A 79 13.58 20.06 3.43
CA GLU A 79 15.01 19.89 3.20
C GLU A 79 15.31 18.53 2.53
N PRO A 80 16.41 18.41 1.78
CA PRO A 80 16.78 17.16 1.11
C PRO A 80 16.85 15.95 2.06
N ASP A 81 17.39 16.13 3.27
CA ASP A 81 17.52 15.06 4.27
C ASP A 81 16.16 14.61 4.81
N GLU A 82 15.17 15.50 4.84
CA GLU A 82 13.80 15.19 5.26
C GLU A 82 13.06 14.41 4.19
N ILE A 83 13.26 14.77 2.92
CA ILE A 83 12.72 13.99 1.79
C ILE A 83 13.33 12.58 1.80
N ALA A 84 14.63 12.45 2.06
CA ALA A 84 15.28 11.15 2.22
C ALA A 84 14.69 10.36 3.39
N PHE A 85 14.47 11.01 4.53
CA PHE A 85 13.84 10.38 5.69
C PHE A 85 12.40 9.93 5.42
N ILE A 86 11.57 10.75 4.77
CA ILE A 86 10.21 10.40 4.38
C ILE A 86 10.20 9.13 3.51
N LYS A 87 11.10 9.03 2.53
CA LYS A 87 11.21 7.84 1.67
C LYS A 87 11.67 6.60 2.44
N ASP A 88 12.64 6.75 3.33
CA ASP A 88 13.10 5.65 4.18
C ASP A 88 11.96 5.11 5.09
N LEU A 89 11.09 5.99 5.58
CA LEU A 89 9.89 5.62 6.34
C LEU A 89 8.86 4.85 5.48
N ILE A 90 8.64 5.26 4.22
CA ILE A 90 7.75 4.57 3.27
C ILE A 90 8.27 3.16 2.98
N ILE A 91 9.58 3.03 2.73
CA ILE A 91 10.25 1.75 2.46
C ILE A 91 10.33 0.87 3.73
N GLY A 92 10.30 1.48 4.92
CA GLY A 92 10.38 0.77 6.20
C GLY A 92 11.78 0.32 6.56
N LYS A 93 12.82 1.01 6.07
CA LYS A 93 14.24 0.68 6.33
C LYS A 93 15.04 1.94 6.57
N SER A 94 15.98 1.89 7.53
CA SER A 94 16.98 2.94 7.70
C SER A 94 17.91 2.95 6.49
N GLY A 95 17.63 3.83 5.53
CA GLY A 95 18.42 3.99 4.33
C GLY A 95 19.45 5.09 4.51
N ASN A 96 19.19 6.23 3.91
CA ASN A 96 20.13 7.36 3.84
C ASN A 96 20.00 8.31 5.04
N SER A 97 18.89 8.26 5.78
CA SER A 97 18.67 9.10 6.95
C SER A 97 19.24 8.45 8.22
N ALA A 98 19.96 9.24 9.03
CA ALA A 98 20.52 8.80 10.31
C ALA A 98 19.56 9.11 11.48
N LYS A 99 18.31 8.62 11.40
CA LYS A 99 17.31 8.83 12.47
C LYS A 99 17.23 7.61 13.41
N PRO A 100 16.68 7.77 14.62
CA PRO A 100 16.46 6.64 15.53
C PRO A 100 15.60 5.53 14.90
N GLN A 101 15.94 4.27 15.20
CA GLN A 101 15.34 3.08 14.59
C GLN A 101 13.83 3.00 14.85
N PHE A 102 13.36 3.41 16.03
CA PHE A 102 11.95 3.36 16.39
C PHE A 102 11.05 4.18 15.45
N LEU A 103 11.57 5.21 14.77
CA LEU A 103 10.76 6.01 13.84
C LEU A 103 10.41 5.22 12.58
N TYR A 104 11.32 4.39 12.08
CA TYR A 104 11.08 3.53 10.92
C TYR A 104 10.09 2.39 11.22
N GLN A 105 9.79 2.14 12.49
CA GLN A 105 8.79 1.14 12.90
C GLN A 105 7.35 1.68 12.88
N ILE A 106 7.13 2.96 12.56
CA ILE A 106 5.80 3.59 12.63
C ILE A 106 4.98 3.33 11.37
N ILE A 107 5.52 3.62 10.18
CA ILE A 107 4.79 3.61 8.91
C ILE A 107 4.80 2.23 8.25
N ASN A 108 5.97 1.63 8.08
CA ASN A 108 6.14 0.31 7.49
C ASN A 108 7.12 -0.51 8.34
N ASN A 109 6.59 -1.43 9.15
CA ASN A 109 7.39 -2.21 10.08
C ASN A 109 7.53 -3.65 9.58
N SER A 110 8.50 -3.87 8.70
CA SER A 110 8.77 -5.20 8.13
C SER A 110 9.25 -6.24 9.16
N SER A 111 9.89 -5.81 10.26
CA SER A 111 10.43 -6.72 11.28
C SER A 111 9.34 -7.45 12.07
N TYR A 112 8.30 -6.71 12.48
CA TYR A 112 7.25 -7.25 13.35
C TYR A 112 5.87 -7.28 12.70
N ASN A 113 5.70 -6.64 11.54
CA ASN A 113 4.42 -6.45 10.84
C ASN A 113 3.38 -5.71 11.70
N ILE A 114 3.83 -4.71 12.46
CA ILE A 114 2.99 -3.88 13.34
C ILE A 114 3.30 -2.42 13.06
N ASP A 115 2.39 -1.75 12.34
CA ASP A 115 2.53 -0.38 11.87
C ASP A 115 1.17 0.28 11.68
N VAL A 116 1.16 1.60 11.52
CA VAL A 116 -0.07 2.39 11.46
C VAL A 116 -0.85 2.21 10.14
N ASP A 117 -0.18 1.81 9.05
CA ASP A 117 -0.84 1.39 7.81
C ASP A 117 -1.84 0.25 8.10
N LYS A 118 -1.35 -0.83 8.74
CA LYS A 118 -2.21 -1.95 9.13
C LYS A 118 -3.33 -1.53 10.07
N TRP A 119 -3.06 -0.62 10.98
CA TRP A 119 -4.06 -0.18 11.93
C TRP A 119 -5.21 0.56 11.25
N ASP A 120 -4.91 1.36 10.23
CA ASP A 120 -5.91 2.07 9.44
C ASP A 120 -6.74 1.11 8.58
N TYR A 121 -6.11 0.30 7.71
CA TYR A 121 -6.88 -0.54 6.80
C TYR A 121 -7.68 -1.62 7.55
N LEU A 122 -7.16 -2.16 8.67
CA LEU A 122 -7.91 -3.15 9.45
C LEU A 122 -9.20 -2.53 10.03
N ALA A 123 -9.16 -1.27 10.47
CA ALA A 123 -10.34 -0.58 10.97
C ALA A 123 -11.29 -0.16 9.84
N ARG A 124 -10.74 0.45 8.79
CA ARG A 124 -11.47 0.92 7.60
C ARG A 124 -12.19 -0.21 6.90
N ASP A 125 -11.49 -1.29 6.58
CA ASP A 125 -12.05 -2.39 5.80
C ASP A 125 -13.06 -3.19 6.61
N SER A 126 -12.81 -3.38 7.91
CA SER A 126 -13.79 -4.02 8.80
C SER A 126 -15.11 -3.23 8.85
N HIS A 127 -15.02 -1.89 8.83
CA HIS A 127 -16.19 -1.02 8.76
C HIS A 127 -16.94 -1.14 7.43
N PHE A 128 -16.26 -0.95 6.29
CA PHE A 128 -16.89 -0.96 4.97
C PHE A 128 -17.40 -2.34 4.55
N LEU A 129 -16.77 -3.42 5.01
CA LEU A 129 -17.18 -4.79 4.71
C LEU A 129 -18.18 -5.36 5.73
N GLY A 130 -18.45 -4.64 6.83
CA GLY A 130 -19.35 -5.11 7.89
C GLY A 130 -18.83 -6.36 8.62
N ILE A 131 -17.50 -6.54 8.72
CA ILE A 131 -16.88 -7.75 9.30
C ILE A 131 -16.78 -7.69 10.85
N GLY A 132 -17.43 -6.70 11.46
CA GLY A 132 -17.45 -6.48 12.91
C GLY A 132 -16.35 -5.51 13.35
N LYS A 133 -16.14 -5.38 14.67
CA LYS A 133 -15.09 -4.52 15.20
C LYS A 133 -13.71 -5.13 14.90
N SER A 134 -12.77 -4.30 14.47
CA SER A 134 -11.34 -4.64 14.41
C SER A 134 -10.74 -4.64 15.83
N PHE A 135 -9.44 -4.33 15.96
CA PHE A 135 -8.76 -4.21 17.24
C PHE A 135 -8.65 -2.74 17.71
N ASP A 136 -8.38 -2.54 19.00
CA ASP A 136 -8.27 -1.21 19.62
C ASP A 136 -6.87 -0.60 19.44
N HIS A 137 -6.62 0.02 18.28
CA HIS A 137 -5.36 0.68 17.96
C HIS A 137 -5.07 1.90 18.86
N GLU A 138 -6.09 2.61 19.35
CA GLU A 138 -5.90 3.73 20.28
C GLU A 138 -5.28 3.26 21.60
N ARG A 139 -5.75 2.13 22.13
CA ARG A 139 -5.16 1.51 23.31
C ARG A 139 -3.72 1.10 23.05
N MET A 140 -3.41 0.56 21.87
CA MET A 140 -2.04 0.19 21.50
C MET A 140 -1.11 1.41 21.49
N ILE A 141 -1.54 2.52 20.89
CA ILE A 141 -0.79 3.78 20.92
C ILE A 141 -0.57 4.21 22.37
N LYS A 142 -1.63 4.31 23.19
CA LYS A 142 -1.54 4.77 24.59
C LYS A 142 -0.59 3.91 25.45
N MET A 143 -0.49 2.62 25.14
CA MET A 143 0.33 1.64 25.87
C MET A 143 1.74 1.44 25.26
N SER A 144 2.12 2.23 24.27
CA SER A 144 3.44 2.19 23.63
C SER A 144 4.45 3.13 24.29
N ARG A 145 5.73 2.73 24.28
CA ARG A 145 6.91 3.50 24.70
C ARG A 145 8.12 3.04 23.90
N VAL A 146 9.15 3.88 23.80
CA VAL A 146 10.44 3.47 23.24
C VAL A 146 11.35 2.95 24.35
N ILE A 147 11.93 1.76 24.13
CA ILE A 147 12.96 1.17 25.00
C ILE A 147 14.05 0.60 24.08
N GLY A 148 15.31 0.96 24.31
CA GLY A 148 16.42 0.42 23.51
C GLY A 148 16.32 0.74 22.01
N ASN A 149 15.77 1.91 21.65
CA ASN A 149 15.56 2.34 20.25
C ASN A 149 14.49 1.53 19.49
N GLU A 150 13.61 0.81 20.19
CA GLU A 150 12.48 0.09 19.61
C GLU A 150 11.15 0.54 20.24
N ILE A 151 10.06 0.48 19.48
CA ILE A 151 8.71 0.66 19.99
C ILE A 151 8.31 -0.60 20.76
N CYS A 152 8.21 -0.47 22.08
CA CYS A 152 7.73 -1.50 22.98
C CYS A 152 6.31 -1.18 23.46
N TYR A 153 5.59 -2.23 23.87
CA TYR A 153 4.22 -2.14 24.33
C TYR A 153 4.09 -2.78 25.71
N ARG A 154 3.13 -2.29 26.51
CA ARG A 154 2.88 -2.82 27.85
C ARG A 154 2.43 -4.29 27.78
N ASP A 155 3.05 -5.17 28.57
CA ASP A 155 2.72 -6.60 28.71
C ASP A 155 1.22 -6.96 28.65
N LYS A 156 0.37 -6.22 29.38
CA LYS A 156 -1.09 -6.42 29.42
C LYS A 156 -1.83 -6.12 28.10
N THR A 157 -1.14 -5.72 27.02
CA THR A 157 -1.74 -5.54 25.68
C THR A 157 -1.51 -6.74 24.77
N VAL A 158 -1.01 -7.87 25.30
CA VAL A 158 -0.83 -9.10 24.52
C VAL A 158 -2.12 -9.53 23.80
N ASP A 159 -3.27 -9.45 24.47
CA ASP A 159 -4.57 -9.79 23.89
C ASP A 159 -4.95 -8.85 22.74
N ASN A 160 -4.57 -7.57 22.82
CA ASN A 160 -4.82 -6.61 21.73
C ASN A 160 -4.03 -6.95 20.47
N PHE A 161 -2.83 -7.54 20.60
CA PHE A 161 -2.09 -8.06 19.46
C PHE A 161 -2.74 -9.29 18.87
N PHE A 162 -3.24 -10.22 19.71
CA PHE A 162 -4.02 -11.36 19.24
C PHE A 162 -5.26 -10.91 18.46
N ASP A 163 -6.00 -9.92 18.97
CA ASP A 163 -7.15 -9.33 18.27
C ASP A 163 -6.76 -8.70 16.93
N MET A 164 -5.61 -8.00 16.87
CA MET A 164 -5.09 -7.41 15.63
C MET A 164 -4.81 -8.48 14.58
N PHE A 165 -4.03 -9.51 14.92
CA PHE A 165 -3.71 -10.60 14.01
C PHE A 165 -4.93 -11.43 13.63
N TYR A 166 -5.88 -11.63 14.55
CA TYR A 166 -7.13 -12.31 14.27
C TYR A 166 -8.03 -11.50 13.33
N SER A 167 -8.12 -10.18 13.53
CA SER A 167 -8.84 -9.27 12.62
C SER A 167 -8.24 -9.31 11.22
N ARG A 168 -6.90 -9.27 11.12
CA ARG A 168 -6.19 -9.42 9.86
C ARG A 168 -6.48 -10.75 9.18
N TYR A 169 -6.40 -11.86 9.93
CA TYR A 169 -6.74 -13.18 9.42
C TYR A 169 -8.18 -13.24 8.87
N ARG A 170 -9.15 -12.70 9.61
CA ARG A 170 -10.57 -12.66 9.19
C ARG A 170 -10.76 -11.86 7.91
N LEU A 171 -10.12 -10.69 7.78
CA LEU A 171 -10.19 -9.88 6.56
C LEU A 171 -9.56 -10.60 5.36
N HIS A 172 -8.38 -11.19 5.51
CA HIS A 172 -7.77 -12.00 4.46
C HIS A 172 -8.68 -13.16 4.04
N LYS A 173 -9.23 -13.90 5.00
CA LYS A 173 -10.02 -15.09 4.71
C LYS A 173 -11.38 -14.77 4.08
N THR A 174 -12.03 -13.71 4.55
CA THR A 174 -13.43 -13.40 4.20
C THR A 174 -13.52 -12.48 3.00
N ALA A 175 -12.58 -11.55 2.83
CA ALA A 175 -12.63 -10.50 1.82
C ALA A 175 -11.49 -10.59 0.81
N TYR A 176 -10.23 -10.38 1.23
CA TYR A 176 -9.11 -10.25 0.30
C TYR A 176 -8.86 -11.52 -0.52
N GLN A 177 -9.03 -12.70 0.10
CA GLN A 177 -8.92 -14.00 -0.56
C GLN A 177 -10.29 -14.62 -0.87
N HIS A 178 -11.35 -13.81 -0.91
CA HIS A 178 -12.65 -14.30 -1.33
C HIS A 178 -12.55 -14.83 -2.76
N LYS A 179 -13.05 -16.05 -3.00
CA LYS A 179 -12.93 -16.75 -4.29
C LYS A 179 -13.34 -15.91 -5.51
N THR A 180 -14.39 -15.09 -5.37
CA THR A 180 -14.86 -14.21 -6.45
C THR A 180 -13.92 -13.03 -6.68
N VAL A 181 -13.29 -12.50 -5.63
CA VAL A 181 -12.26 -11.45 -5.73
C VAL A 181 -11.03 -12.02 -6.43
N LEU A 182 -10.58 -13.21 -6.05
CA LEU A 182 -9.44 -13.87 -6.70
C LEU A 182 -9.69 -14.15 -8.18
N LEU A 183 -10.90 -14.60 -8.53
CA LEU A 183 -11.31 -14.79 -9.92
C LEU A 183 -11.32 -13.45 -10.69
N PHE A 184 -11.89 -12.40 -10.10
CA PHE A 184 -11.87 -11.05 -10.68
C PHE A 184 -10.44 -10.58 -10.93
N ASN A 185 -9.57 -10.68 -9.92
CA ASN A 185 -8.17 -10.27 -10.01
C ASN A 185 -7.42 -11.02 -11.12
N LYS A 186 -7.68 -12.32 -11.28
CA LYS A 186 -7.07 -13.13 -12.34
C LYS A 186 -7.52 -12.67 -13.72
N LEU A 187 -8.82 -12.53 -13.95
CA LEU A 187 -9.37 -12.10 -15.24
C LEU A 187 -8.93 -10.68 -15.58
N LEU A 188 -8.88 -9.81 -14.57
CA LEU A 188 -8.38 -8.45 -14.72
C LEU A 188 -6.89 -8.43 -15.10
N GLY A 189 -6.05 -9.20 -14.41
CA GLY A 189 -4.63 -9.33 -14.76
C GLY A 189 -4.43 -9.85 -16.19
N GLU A 190 -5.23 -10.84 -16.60
CA GLU A 190 -5.22 -11.34 -17.97
C GLU A 190 -5.68 -10.29 -19.00
N ALA A 191 -6.65 -9.44 -18.66
CA ALA A 191 -7.11 -8.35 -19.53
C ALA A 191 -6.04 -7.26 -19.67
N LEU A 192 -5.44 -6.83 -18.56
CA LEU A 192 -4.35 -5.85 -18.55
C LEU A 192 -3.12 -6.38 -19.32
N LYS A 193 -2.83 -7.69 -19.21
CA LYS A 193 -1.78 -8.34 -20.01
C LYS A 193 -2.01 -8.17 -21.51
N SER A 194 -3.20 -8.54 -21.98
CA SER A 194 -3.54 -8.47 -23.40
C SER A 194 -3.59 -7.03 -23.90
N ALA A 195 -3.98 -6.07 -23.06
CA ALA A 195 -3.99 -4.65 -23.41
C ALA A 195 -2.59 -4.00 -23.41
N ASN A 196 -1.58 -4.61 -22.75
CA ASN A 196 -0.29 -3.97 -22.51
C ASN A 196 0.42 -3.52 -23.80
N GLU A 197 0.46 -4.36 -24.84
CA GLU A 197 1.16 -4.04 -26.10
C GLU A 197 0.60 -2.78 -26.79
N HIS A 198 -0.69 -2.50 -26.60
CA HIS A 198 -1.35 -1.35 -27.21
C HIS A 198 -1.45 -0.14 -26.27
N MET A 199 -1.59 -0.38 -24.97
CA MET A 199 -1.83 0.67 -23.97
C MET A 199 -0.56 1.07 -23.19
N GLU A 200 0.57 0.45 -23.49
CA GLU A 200 1.88 0.72 -22.87
C GLU A 200 1.83 0.69 -21.34
N ILE A 201 1.18 -0.33 -20.76
CA ILE A 201 0.92 -0.37 -19.31
C ILE A 201 2.23 -0.42 -18.51
N PHE A 202 3.21 -1.21 -18.95
CA PHE A 202 4.49 -1.30 -18.25
C PHE A 202 5.31 -0.01 -18.34
N GLU A 203 5.20 0.72 -19.45
CA GLU A 203 5.84 2.02 -19.62
C GLU A 203 5.18 3.09 -18.75
N LYS A 204 3.84 3.02 -18.58
CA LYS A 204 3.09 3.91 -17.69
C LYS A 204 3.55 3.79 -16.24
N VAL A 205 3.95 2.61 -15.77
CA VAL A 205 4.43 2.43 -14.38
C VAL A 205 5.87 2.86 -14.13
N ASP A 206 6.63 3.13 -15.19
CA ASP A 206 8.01 3.63 -15.10
C ASP A 206 8.11 5.16 -15.21
N ASP A 207 7.14 5.80 -15.87
CA ASP A 207 7.06 7.25 -16.03
C ASP A 207 5.99 7.83 -15.09
N MET A 208 6.40 8.51 -14.02
CA MET A 208 5.47 9.07 -13.03
C MET A 208 4.48 10.08 -13.61
N LYS A 209 4.82 10.77 -14.72
CA LYS A 209 3.89 11.67 -15.41
C LYS A 209 2.76 10.89 -16.07
N LYS A 210 3.06 9.74 -16.69
CA LYS A 210 2.05 8.81 -17.22
C LYS A 210 1.31 8.11 -16.08
N PHE A 211 2.03 7.65 -15.05
CA PHE A 211 1.50 6.93 -13.90
C PHE A 211 0.43 7.72 -13.14
N THR A 212 0.58 9.05 -13.06
CA THR A 212 -0.39 9.96 -12.43
C THR A 212 -1.82 9.79 -12.98
N TYR A 213 -1.95 9.45 -14.26
CA TYR A 213 -3.23 9.22 -14.92
C TYR A 213 -3.57 7.73 -15.08
N PHE A 214 -2.68 6.84 -14.66
CA PHE A 214 -2.90 5.40 -14.72
C PHE A 214 -3.70 4.93 -13.51
N THR A 215 -5.02 5.06 -13.62
CA THR A 215 -5.98 4.76 -12.55
C THR A 215 -6.95 3.64 -12.96
N ASP A 216 -7.91 3.31 -12.10
CA ASP A 216 -8.98 2.32 -12.39
C ASP A 216 -9.81 2.66 -13.64
N SER A 217 -9.72 3.90 -14.15
CA SER A 217 -10.27 4.32 -15.45
C SER A 217 -9.80 3.46 -16.62
N ILE A 218 -8.69 2.74 -16.49
CA ILE A 218 -8.17 1.83 -17.50
C ILE A 218 -9.20 0.81 -17.99
N LEU A 219 -10.14 0.39 -17.12
CA LEU A 219 -11.23 -0.50 -17.54
C LEU A 219 -12.13 0.15 -18.57
N GLU A 220 -12.52 1.40 -18.31
CA GLU A 220 -13.37 2.18 -19.19
C GLU A 220 -12.64 2.52 -20.49
N GLU A 221 -11.33 2.80 -20.42
CA GLU A 221 -10.50 3.02 -21.59
C GLU A 221 -10.44 1.78 -22.49
N ILE A 222 -10.25 0.58 -21.94
CA ILE A 222 -10.27 -0.66 -22.71
C ILE A 222 -11.64 -0.88 -23.35
N LEU A 223 -12.72 -0.67 -22.59
CA LEU A 223 -14.09 -0.93 -23.04
C LEU A 223 -14.61 0.09 -24.05
N ARG A 224 -14.23 1.38 -23.96
CA ARG A 224 -14.69 2.42 -24.90
C ARG A 224 -14.09 2.30 -26.30
N ASN A 225 -12.97 1.60 -26.46
CA ASN A 225 -12.30 1.40 -27.74
C ASN A 225 -12.82 0.14 -28.47
N GLU A 226 -14.14 0.00 -28.61
CA GLU A 226 -14.79 -1.25 -29.08
C GLU A 226 -14.33 -1.71 -30.47
N ASP A 227 -13.98 -0.78 -31.36
CA ASP A 227 -13.53 -1.08 -32.73
C ASP A 227 -12.03 -1.41 -32.83
N ASN A 228 -11.29 -1.37 -31.71
CA ASN A 228 -9.87 -1.65 -31.69
C ASN A 228 -9.59 -3.15 -31.54
N GLU A 229 -9.30 -3.80 -32.67
CA GLU A 229 -8.99 -5.23 -32.72
C GLU A 229 -7.82 -5.64 -31.81
N ASN A 230 -6.86 -4.75 -31.55
CA ASN A 230 -5.73 -5.06 -30.65
C ASN A 230 -6.16 -5.17 -29.17
N LEU A 231 -7.32 -4.62 -28.81
CA LEU A 231 -7.88 -4.69 -27.46
C LEU A 231 -8.96 -5.77 -27.31
N LYS A 232 -9.26 -6.51 -28.39
CA LYS A 232 -10.40 -7.44 -28.41
C LYS A 232 -10.33 -8.48 -27.31
N GLU A 233 -9.16 -9.10 -27.11
CA GLU A 233 -8.98 -10.12 -26.07
C GLU A 233 -9.16 -9.54 -24.66
N ALA A 234 -8.65 -8.32 -24.40
CA ALA A 234 -8.83 -7.63 -23.14
C ALA A 234 -10.31 -7.30 -22.89
N GLN A 235 -11.01 -6.81 -23.92
CA GLN A 235 -12.44 -6.50 -23.86
C GLN A 235 -13.29 -7.73 -23.60
N ASP A 236 -12.99 -8.86 -24.23
CA ASP A 236 -13.75 -10.09 -24.03
C ASP A 236 -13.60 -10.61 -22.59
N LYS A 237 -12.38 -10.57 -22.03
CA LYS A 237 -12.14 -10.88 -20.60
C LYS A 237 -12.90 -9.94 -19.66
N LEU A 238 -12.91 -8.63 -19.93
CA LEU A 238 -13.70 -7.68 -19.13
C LEU A 238 -15.21 -7.91 -19.28
N LYS A 239 -15.69 -8.25 -20.48
CA LYS A 239 -17.09 -8.62 -20.72
C LYS A 239 -17.47 -9.88 -19.94
N ASP A 240 -16.57 -10.85 -19.80
CA ASP A 240 -16.83 -12.03 -18.97
C ASP A 240 -16.92 -11.72 -17.48
N ILE A 241 -16.14 -10.75 -16.99
CA ILE A 241 -16.30 -10.22 -15.63
C ILE A 241 -17.68 -9.60 -15.48
N ILE A 242 -18.08 -8.71 -16.41
CA ILE A 242 -19.37 -7.99 -16.37
C ILE A 242 -20.55 -8.98 -16.43
N LYS A 243 -20.46 -9.99 -17.30
CA LYS A 243 -21.50 -11.02 -17.49
C LYS A 243 -21.46 -12.12 -16.43
N ARG A 244 -20.42 -12.16 -15.59
CA ARG A 244 -20.17 -13.21 -14.59
C ARG A 244 -20.14 -14.62 -15.22
N SER A 245 -19.41 -14.77 -16.33
CA SER A 245 -19.40 -15.99 -17.16
C SER A 245 -18.71 -17.20 -16.51
N TYR A 246 -17.95 -17.01 -15.43
CA TYR A 246 -17.10 -18.04 -14.83
C TYR A 246 -17.71 -18.68 -13.59
N ASN A 247 -17.56 -20.01 -13.48
CA ASN A 247 -18.04 -20.81 -12.36
C ASN A 247 -16.89 -21.35 -11.52
N TYR A 248 -16.88 -20.97 -10.24
CA TYR A 248 -15.95 -21.52 -9.27
C TYR A 248 -16.26 -23.00 -8.97
N LYS A 249 -15.24 -23.88 -9.09
CA LYS A 249 -15.41 -25.33 -8.96
C LYS A 249 -15.20 -25.88 -7.54
N GLY A 250 -14.42 -25.21 -6.70
CA GLY A 250 -14.14 -25.66 -5.33
C GLY A 250 -12.71 -25.35 -4.88
N ASN A 251 -12.44 -25.55 -3.59
CA ASN A 251 -11.10 -25.58 -3.01
C ASN A 251 -10.88 -26.99 -2.45
N VAL A 252 -9.66 -27.49 -2.55
CA VAL A 252 -9.22 -28.72 -1.90
C VAL A 252 -8.20 -28.39 -0.82
N PHE A 253 -8.22 -29.14 0.27
CA PHE A 253 -7.09 -29.21 1.19
C PHE A 253 -6.25 -30.43 0.77
N LEU A 254 -4.95 -30.21 0.59
CA LEU A 254 -3.98 -31.29 0.39
C LEU A 254 -3.54 -31.83 1.75
#